data_AF-G8XVB7-F1
#
_entry.id   AF-G8XVB7-F1
#
_cell.length_a   1.000
_cell.length_b   1.000
_cell.length_c   1.000
_cell.angle_alpha   90.00
_cell.angle_beta   90.00
_cell.angle_gamma   90.00
#
_symmetry.space_group_name_H-M   'P 1'
#
loop_
_entity.id
_entity.type
_entity.pdbx_description
1 polymer ?
#
loop_
_entity_poly.entity_id
_entity_poly.type
_entity_poly.pdbx_seq_one_letter_code
_entity_poly.pdbx_strand_id
1 'polypeptide(L)'
;IACKFVEIKEKCDRRSGKVLEEAPKAIKSGDAAMVLMVPSKPMCVEQFSAYAPLGRFAVRDMRQTVAVGVIKEVEKQEPSQGIVTKAAQKAGKK
;
A
#
# COMPACT_ATOMS: atom_id res chain seq x y z
N ILE A 1 0.43 2.39 -10.66
CA ILE A 1 -0.90 3.02 -10.49
C ILE A 1 -0.70 4.29 -9.69
N ALA A 2 -1.46 5.35 -9.96
CA ALA A 2 -1.34 6.58 -9.18
C ALA A 2 -2.03 6.37 -7.82
N CYS A 3 -1.34 6.72 -6.74
CA CYS A 3 -1.87 6.65 -5.39
C CYS A 3 -1.81 8.04 -4.78
N LYS A 4 -2.89 8.46 -4.12
CA LYS A 4 -2.94 9.69 -3.35
C LYS A 4 -2.44 9.42 -1.94
N PHE A 5 -1.55 10.26 -1.46
CA PHE A 5 -1.15 10.31 -0.05
C PHE A 5 -2.27 11.03 0.70
N VAL A 6 -3.03 10.30 1.51
CA VAL A 6 -4.18 10.85 2.24
C VAL A 6 -3.70 11.53 3.51
N GLU A 7 -2.90 10.82 4.28
CA GLU A 7 -2.43 11.26 5.58
C GLU A 7 -1.04 10.69 5.85
N ILE A 8 -0.18 11.50 6.45
CA ILE A 8 1.10 11.05 7.00
C ILE A 8 0.86 10.84 8.48
N LYS A 9 0.72 9.59 8.90
CA LYS A 9 0.39 9.26 10.30
C LYS A 9 1.55 9.60 11.22
N GLU A 10 2.75 9.18 10.85
CA GLU A 10 3.91 9.27 11.72
C GLU A 10 5.18 9.47 10.90
N LYS A 11 6.09 10.29 11.41
CA LYS A 11 7.48 10.34 10.98
C LYS A 11 8.29 9.41 11.86
N CYS A 12 9.07 8.52 11.26
CA CYS A 12 9.92 7.58 11.96
C CYS A 12 11.39 7.74 11.60
N ASP A 13 12.25 7.36 12.54
CA ASP A 13 13.69 7.27 12.31
C ASP A 13 13.99 6.09 11.37
N ARG A 14 14.73 6.34 10.30
CA ARG A 14 15.06 5.34 9.26
C ARG A 14 15.81 4.11 9.78
N ARG A 15 16.59 4.23 10.86
CA ARG A 15 17.42 3.14 11.41
C ARG A 15 16.75 2.46 12.59
N SER A 16 16.22 3.27 13.53
CA SER A 16 15.67 2.73 14.77
C SER A 16 14.18 2.39 14.68
N GLY A 17 13.47 2.91 13.67
CA GLY A 17 12.02 2.74 13.52
C GLY A 17 11.20 3.45 14.59
N LYS A 18 11.83 4.23 15.48
CA LYS A 18 11.13 4.99 16.51
C LYS A 18 10.37 6.16 15.90
N VAL A 19 9.17 6.40 16.41
CA VAL A 19 8.36 7.57 16.05
C VAL A 19 9.05 8.82 16.57
N LEU A 20 9.29 9.78 15.69
CA LEU A 20 9.88 11.07 16.00
C LEU A 20 8.80 12.13 16.18
N GLU A 21 7.79 12.10 15.30
CA GLU A 21 6.69 13.07 15.29
C GLU A 21 5.41 12.39 14.80
N GLU A 22 4.31 12.65 15.48
CA GLU A 22 2.97 12.24 15.07
C GLU A 22 2.36 13.32 14.16
N ALA A 23 1.72 12.91 13.07
CA ALA A 23 1.10 13.77 12.06
C ALA A 23 1.99 14.92 11.53
N PRO A 24 3.18 14.61 10.96
CA PRO A 24 4.06 15.64 10.41
C PRO A 24 3.40 16.35 9.21
N LYS A 25 3.57 17.67 9.10
CA LYS A 25 3.02 18.45 7.97
C LYS A 25 3.66 18.09 6.62
N ALA A 26 4.93 17.68 6.62
CA ALA A 26 5.68 17.32 5.43
C ALA A 26 6.83 16.37 5.76
N ILE A 27 7.19 15.54 4.79
CA ILE A 27 8.37 14.66 4.84
C ILE A 27 9.40 15.11 3.81
N LYS A 28 10.69 14.99 4.14
CA LYS A 28 11.80 15.38 3.27
C LYS A 28 12.63 14.15 2.87
N SER A 29 13.55 14.36 1.93
CA SER A 29 14.49 13.31 1.53
C SER A 29 15.30 12.84 2.74
N GLY A 30 15.36 11.52 2.93
CA GLY A 30 16.04 10.88 4.05
C GLY A 30 15.14 10.50 5.23
N ASP A 31 13.93 11.06 5.30
CA ASP A 31 12.95 10.71 6.32
C ASP A 31 12.30 9.35 6.02
N ALA A 32 11.91 8.63 7.08
CA ALA A 32 10.97 7.52 6.98
C ALA A 32 9.63 7.94 7.60
N ALA A 33 8.53 7.41 7.08
CA ALA A 33 7.20 7.76 7.56
C ALA A 33 6.21 6.62 7.34
N MET A 34 5.17 6.58 8.17
CA MET A 34 3.98 5.77 7.95
C MET A 34 2.89 6.65 7.31
N VAL A 35 2.36 6.19 6.18
CA VAL A 35 1.46 6.97 5.33
C VAL A 35 0.23 6.12 4.98
N LEU A 36 -0.95 6.71 5.08
CA LEU A 36 -2.17 6.16 4.50
C LEU A 36 -2.27 6.56 3.02
N MET A 37 -2.33 5.55 2.14
CA MET A 37 -2.38 5.75 0.70
C MET A 37 -3.67 5.20 0.13
N VAL A 38 -4.30 5.94 -0.78
CA VAL A 38 -5.50 5.49 -1.51
C VAL A 38 -5.17 5.42 -3.01
N PRO A 39 -5.33 4.25 -3.65
CA PRO A 39 -5.10 4.11 -5.08
C PRO A 39 -6.22 4.80 -5.87
N SER A 40 -5.89 5.45 -6.99
CA SER A 40 -6.89 6.13 -7.84
C SER A 40 -7.65 5.19 -8.77
N LYS A 41 -7.16 3.96 -8.93
CA LYS A 41 -7.78 2.88 -9.72
C LYS A 41 -7.81 1.61 -8.88
N PRO A 42 -8.74 0.68 -9.14
CA PRO A 42 -8.77 -0.62 -8.46
C PRO A 42 -7.40 -1.31 -8.53
N MET A 43 -6.88 -1.67 -7.37
CA MET A 43 -5.55 -2.24 -7.22
C MET A 43 -5.60 -3.35 -6.17
N CYS A 44 -4.96 -4.48 -6.46
CA CYS A 44 -4.75 -5.54 -5.48
C CYS A 44 -3.34 -5.40 -4.90
N VAL A 45 -3.26 -5.30 -3.57
CA VAL A 45 -2.03 -5.28 -2.80
C VAL A 45 -2.22 -6.10 -1.54
N GLU A 46 -1.13 -6.60 -0.98
CA GLU A 46 -1.15 -7.42 0.22
C GLU A 46 -0.14 -6.92 1.24
N GLN A 47 -0.35 -7.28 2.51
CA GLN A 47 0.61 -7.01 3.57
C GLN A 47 1.94 -7.70 3.28
N PHE A 48 3.05 -7.01 3.54
CA PHE A 48 4.39 -7.52 3.28
C PHE A 48 4.71 -8.80 4.07
N SER A 49 4.22 -8.91 5.30
CA SER A 49 4.38 -10.09 6.15
C SER A 49 3.65 -11.32 5.61
N ALA A 50 2.48 -11.13 4.98
CA ALA A 50 1.68 -12.21 4.42
C ALA A 50 2.15 -12.61 3.01
N TYR A 51 2.38 -11.63 2.15
CA TYR A 51 2.76 -11.83 0.75
C TYR A 51 3.84 -10.81 0.36
N ALA A 52 5.08 -11.11 0.74
CA ALA A 52 6.24 -10.24 0.50
C ALA A 52 6.40 -9.73 -0.95
N PRO A 53 6.11 -10.52 -2.00
CA PRO A 53 6.20 -10.04 -3.39
C PRO A 53 5.18 -8.94 -3.75
N LEU A 54 4.00 -8.94 -3.11
CA LEU A 54 2.92 -7.98 -3.37
C LEU A 54 2.94 -6.78 -2.41
N GLY A 55 3.69 -6.87 -1.32
CA GLY A 55 3.79 -5.83 -0.30
C GLY A 55 4.95 -4.84 -0.47
N ARG A 56 5.82 -4.98 -1.48
CA ARG A 56 6.90 -4.02 -1.77
C ARG A 56 6.48 -3.10 -2.92
N PHE A 57 6.71 -1.80 -2.78
CA PHE A 57 6.41 -0.84 -3.84
C PHE A 57 7.47 0.25 -3.96
N ALA A 58 7.56 0.83 -5.15
CA ALA A 58 8.36 2.02 -5.44
C ALA A 58 7.44 3.17 -5.83
N VAL A 59 7.69 4.35 -5.28
CA VAL A 59 7.00 5.59 -5.64
C VAL A 59 7.85 6.30 -6.68
N ARG A 60 7.25 6.59 -7.82
CA ARG A 60 7.94 7.25 -8.94
C ARG A 60 7.22 8.54 -9.30
N ASP A 61 8.00 9.59 -9.49
CA ASP A 61 7.54 10.87 -10.03
C ASP A 61 8.53 11.33 -11.12
N MET A 62 8.03 11.86 -12.23
CA MET A 62 8.80 12.32 -13.39
C MET A 62 10.05 11.48 -13.74
N ARG A 63 9.88 10.16 -13.96
CA ARG A 63 10.94 9.17 -14.27
C ARG A 63 11.91 8.86 -13.13
N GLN A 64 11.88 9.59 -12.02
CA GLN A 64 12.72 9.39 -10.85
C GLN A 64 11.99 8.55 -9.80
N THR A 65 12.75 7.81 -8.99
CA THR A 65 12.20 7.09 -7.83
C THR A 65 12.36 7.98 -6.61
N VAL A 66 11.23 8.44 -6.06
CA VAL A 66 11.20 9.40 -4.95
C VAL A 66 11.13 8.72 -3.58
N ALA A 67 10.58 7.51 -3.53
CA ALA A 67 10.52 6.71 -2.30
C ALA A 67 10.41 5.21 -2.60
N VAL A 68 10.72 4.40 -1.60
CA VAL A 68 10.46 2.95 -1.58
C VAL A 68 9.76 2.61 -0.27
N GLY A 69 8.84 1.66 -0.32
CA GLY A 69 7.99 1.34 0.82
C GLY A 69 7.62 -0.13 0.90
N VAL A 70 7.17 -0.52 2.09
CA VAL A 70 6.58 -1.82 2.37
C VAL A 70 5.20 -1.63 3.01
N ILE A 71 4.24 -2.45 2.60
CA ILE A 71 2.87 -2.38 3.07
C ILE A 71 2.77 -3.07 4.43
N LYS A 72 2.33 -2.32 5.43
CA LYS A 72 2.10 -2.82 6.80
C LYS A 72 0.70 -3.39 6.96
N GLU A 73 -0.29 -2.66 6.47
CA GLU A 73 -1.70 -3.02 6.58
C GLU A 73 -2.43 -2.65 5.28
N VAL A 74 -3.50 -3.39 4.97
CA VAL A 74 -4.38 -3.16 3.82
C VAL A 74 -5.81 -3.30 4.28
N GLU A 75 -6.60 -2.24 4.10
CA GLU A 75 -8.05 -2.31 4.22
C GLU A 75 -8.61 -2.86 2.90
N LYS A 76 -9.12 -4.09 2.93
CA LYS A 76 -9.65 -4.75 1.73
C LYS A 76 -11.06 -4.24 1.48
N GLN A 77 -11.31 -3.78 0.25
CA GLN A 77 -12.67 -3.45 -0.16
C GLN A 77 -13.56 -4.70 -0.06
N GLU A 78 -14.83 -4.52 0.32
CA GLU A 78 -15.77 -5.63 0.38
C GLU A 78 -15.82 -6.37 -0.97
N PRO A 79 -15.79 -7.71 -0.94
CA PRO A 79 -15.78 -8.51 -2.15
C PRO A 79 -17.12 -8.32 -2.87
N SER A 80 -17.12 -7.50 -3.92
CA SER A 80 -18.21 -7.58 -4.89
C SER A 80 -18.13 -8.95 -5.57
N GLN A 81 -19.26 -9.65 -5.69
CA GLN A 81 -19.30 -10.90 -6.43
C GLN A 81 -18.89 -10.63 -7.87
N GLY A 82 -17.63 -10.94 -8.18
CA GLY A 82 -17.13 -10.89 -9.54
C GLY A 82 -17.93 -11.82 -10.45
N ILE A 83 -17.91 -11.54 -11.76
CA ILE A 83 -18.63 -12.37 -12.74
C ILE A 83 -18.06 -13.79 -12.68
N VAL A 84 -18.86 -14.72 -12.17
CA VAL A 84 -18.47 -16.14 -12.06
C VAL A 84 -18.66 -16.79 -13.42
N THR A 85 -17.59 -17.38 -13.97
CA THR A 85 -17.67 -18.09 -15.25
C THR A 85 -18.48 -19.38 -15.10
N LYS A 86 -19.14 -19.82 -16.19
CA LYS A 86 -19.89 -21.08 -16.21
C LYS A 86 -19.04 -22.30 -15.82
N ALA A 87 -17.74 -22.27 -16.12
CA ALA A 87 -16.80 -23.31 -15.71
C ALA A 87 -16.57 -23.32 -14.18
N ALA A 88 -16.38 -22.15 -13.57
CA ALA A 88 -16.24 -22.03 -12.12
C ALA A 88 -17.52 -22.45 -11.37
N GLN A 89 -18.70 -22.14 -11.90
CA GLN A 89 -19.98 -22.61 -11.36
C GLN A 89 -20.13 -24.14 -11.41
N LYS A 90 -19.58 -24.79 -12.45
CA LYS A 90 -19.58 -26.26 -12.56
C LYS A 90 -18.58 -26.90 -11.60
N ALA A 91 -17.43 -26.28 -11.38
CA ALA A 91 -16.40 -26.78 -10.48
C ALA A 91 -16.80 -26.68 -8.99
N GLY A 92 -17.44 -25.58 -8.59
CA GLY A 92 -17.87 -25.38 -7.19
C GLY A 92 -19.11 -26.18 -6.76
N LYS A 93 -19.72 -26.95 -7.68
CA LYS A 93 -20.83 -27.87 -7.40
C LYS A 93 -20.37 -29.33 -7.19
N LYS A 94 -19.07 -29.60 -7.35
CA LYS A 94 -18.45 -30.85 -6.89
C LYS A 94 -18.00 -30.69 -5.45
#